data_AF-A0A7J6JN74-F1
#
_entry.id   AF-A0A7J6JN74-F1
#
_cell.length_a   1.000
_cell.length_b   1.000
_cell.length_c   1.000
_cell.angle_alpha   90.00
_cell.angle_beta   90.00
_cell.angle_gamma   90.00
#
_symmetry.space_group_name_H-M   'P 1'
#
loop_
_entity.id
_entity.type
_entity.pdbx_description
1 polymer ?
#
loop_
_entity_poly.entity_id
_entity_poly.type
_entity_poly.pdbx_seq_one_letter_code
_entity_poly.pdbx_strand_id
1 'polypeptide(L)'
;MTSYVRKAFGFLRELSSNTTALRLEVRFEESLRRAWWMTYMCICNASIVNCKSPAEMIDISKVTIPYPTIAGSSEIWEQIIRAEETLVGATLLLVALVKGFNSETAAQSLHDHIRTMNDIIVHLLDDSEQDGDHRTPRVEGSESKLADCFRTTARIRLNSARTKLHRYRAMMDNLRILSRFDTNHRSRVSTSDGALECATSLDAVKAARIFPFSAAQSKAVCQQSASSIVNGLNQLLNSGSALTPCFCSGLLAGYTLMMISHFDSSAHAEGTHDGVSQETRKRLADGVETAIRVLAHFSRGFGAVAALKDQLEIAAIACDLAEGGSYNTGAA
;
A
#
# COMPACT_ATOMS: atom_id res chain seq x y z
N MET A 1 -15.34 0.88 10.89
CA MET A 1 -14.41 0.40 11.94
C MET A 1 -15.13 -0.65 12.77
N THR A 2 -14.50 -1.80 13.00
CA THR A 2 -15.14 -2.93 13.71
C THR A 2 -15.20 -2.66 15.21
N SER A 3 -16.23 -3.18 15.89
CA SER A 3 -16.38 -3.07 17.36
C SER A 3 -15.16 -3.62 18.12
N TYR A 4 -14.36 -4.50 17.51
CA TYR A 4 -13.24 -5.19 18.13
C TYR A 4 -12.03 -4.29 18.39
N VAL A 5 -11.63 -3.47 17.41
CA VAL A 5 -10.46 -2.58 17.54
C VAL A 5 -10.68 -1.55 18.66
N ARG A 6 -11.91 -1.02 18.77
CA ARG A 6 -12.28 -0.07 19.85
C ARG A 6 -12.21 -0.71 21.23
N LYS A 7 -12.68 -1.96 21.38
CA LYS A 7 -12.65 -2.71 22.65
C LYS A 7 -11.21 -3.05 23.05
N ALA A 8 -10.40 -3.55 22.12
CA ALA A 8 -8.99 -3.88 22.36
C ALA A 8 -8.18 -2.65 22.80
N PHE A 9 -8.42 -1.50 22.16
CA PHE A 9 -7.78 -0.25 22.53
C PHE A 9 -8.22 0.27 23.91
N GLY A 10 -9.52 0.23 24.21
CA GLY A 10 -10.03 0.64 25.53
C GLY A 10 -9.34 -0.15 26.65
N PHE A 11 -9.26 -1.47 26.49
CA PHE A 11 -8.59 -2.36 27.43
C PHE A 11 -7.10 -2.04 27.59
N LEU A 12 -6.37 -1.80 26.51
CA LEU A 12 -4.95 -1.47 26.58
C LEU A 12 -4.66 -0.08 27.15
N ARG A 13 -5.55 0.90 26.91
CA ARG A 13 -5.47 2.22 27.53
C ARG A 13 -5.62 2.10 29.05
N GLU A 14 -6.60 1.33 29.51
CA GLU A 14 -6.80 1.05 30.93
C GLU A 14 -5.59 0.33 31.54
N LEU A 15 -5.04 -0.68 30.87
CA LEU A 15 -3.81 -1.35 31.32
C LEU A 15 -2.61 -0.40 31.41
N SER A 16 -2.42 0.45 30.40
CA SER A 16 -1.30 1.40 30.35
C SER A 16 -1.40 2.52 31.40
N SER A 17 -2.62 2.97 31.72
CA SER A 17 -2.87 3.96 32.77
C SER A 17 -2.73 3.36 34.18
N ASN A 18 -2.96 2.05 34.30
CA ASN A 18 -2.83 1.31 35.56
C ASN A 18 -1.46 0.65 35.74
N THR A 19 -0.46 0.97 34.91
CA THR A 19 0.90 0.41 35.06
C THR A 19 1.53 0.71 36.43
N THR A 20 1.06 1.75 37.13
CA THR A 20 1.42 2.05 38.53
C THR A 20 0.58 1.29 39.57
N ALA A 21 -0.64 0.87 39.22
CA ALA A 21 -1.60 0.20 40.10
C ALA A 21 -1.50 -1.33 40.04
N LEU A 22 -1.15 -1.89 38.89
CA LEU A 22 -0.74 -3.28 38.76
C LEU A 22 0.76 -3.35 38.96
N ARG A 23 1.21 -3.89 40.10
CA ARG A 23 2.58 -4.41 40.31
C ARG A 23 2.85 -5.57 39.34
N LEU A 24 2.77 -5.33 38.05
CA LEU A 24 3.26 -6.26 37.04
C LEU A 24 4.78 -6.28 37.22
N GLU A 25 5.29 -7.44 37.67
CA GLU A 25 6.72 -7.71 37.72
C GLU A 25 7.38 -7.23 36.41
N VAL A 26 8.55 -6.59 36.50
CA VAL A 26 9.38 -6.10 35.36
C VAL A 26 9.43 -7.08 34.18
N ARG A 27 9.32 -8.39 34.47
CA ARG A 27 9.25 -9.50 33.50
C ARG A 27 8.15 -9.37 32.44
N PHE A 28 7.08 -8.60 32.65
CA PHE A 28 5.95 -8.51 31.70
C PHE A 28 5.94 -7.20 30.90
N GLU A 29 6.83 -6.25 31.18
CA GLU A 29 6.83 -4.94 30.50
C GLU A 29 6.96 -5.06 28.98
N GLU A 30 7.88 -5.89 28.50
CA GLU A 30 8.09 -6.10 27.07
C GLU A 30 6.84 -6.68 26.40
N SER A 31 6.15 -7.61 27.06
CA SER A 31 4.90 -8.19 26.55
C SER A 31 3.79 -7.13 26.46
N LEU A 32 3.70 -6.23 27.44
CA LEU A 32 2.74 -5.13 27.43
C LEU A 32 3.06 -4.11 26.34
N ARG A 33 4.34 -3.74 26.16
CA ARG A 33 4.77 -2.87 25.05
C ARG A 33 4.39 -3.48 23.71
N ARG A 34 4.72 -4.75 23.48
CA ARG A 34 4.35 -5.46 22.23
C ARG A 34 2.84 -5.49 22.02
N ALA A 35 2.05 -5.83 23.04
CA ALA A 35 0.59 -5.85 22.95
C ALA A 35 -0.01 -4.47 22.62
N TRP A 36 0.56 -3.42 23.22
CA TRP A 36 0.16 -2.03 22.99
C TRP A 36 0.44 -1.62 21.53
N TRP A 37 1.68 -1.79 21.07
CA TRP A 37 2.09 -1.41 19.71
C TRP A 37 1.45 -2.26 18.61
N MET A 38 1.21 -3.55 18.85
CA MET A 38 0.42 -4.40 17.95
C MET A 38 -1.03 -3.92 17.84
N THR A 39 -1.61 -3.38 18.91
CA THR A 39 -2.96 -2.81 18.87
C THR A 39 -2.97 -1.48 18.15
N TYR A 40 -1.94 -0.65 18.32
CA TYR A 40 -1.77 0.56 17.52
C TYR A 40 -1.70 0.21 16.01
N MET A 41 -0.93 -0.80 15.62
CA MET A 41 -0.93 -1.28 14.23
C MET A 41 -2.32 -1.77 13.77
N CYS A 42 -3.11 -2.41 14.64
CA CYS A 42 -4.50 -2.75 14.30
C CYS A 42 -5.36 -1.50 14.03
N ILE A 43 -5.16 -0.42 14.80
CA ILE A 43 -5.83 0.88 14.57
C ILE A 43 -5.40 1.47 13.23
N CYS A 44 -4.11 1.44 12.89
CA CYS A 44 -3.61 1.88 11.60
C CYS A 44 -4.19 1.06 10.44
N ASN A 45 -4.22 -0.27 10.54
CA ASN A 45 -4.87 -1.15 9.55
C ASN A 45 -6.36 -0.82 9.39
N ALA A 46 -7.08 -0.62 10.50
CA ALA A 46 -8.47 -0.20 10.45
C ALA A 46 -8.63 1.18 9.79
N SER A 47 -7.69 2.10 10.03
CA SER A 47 -7.67 3.44 9.41
C SER A 47 -7.46 3.35 7.89
N ILE A 48 -6.56 2.48 7.43
CA ILE A 48 -6.31 2.21 6.01
C ILE A 48 -7.56 1.65 5.32
N VAL A 49 -8.24 0.67 5.94
CA VAL A 49 -9.43 0.03 5.35
C VAL A 49 -10.65 0.96 5.38
N ASN A 50 -10.84 1.72 6.46
CA ASN A 50 -12.01 2.59 6.61
C ASN A 50 -11.78 4.00 6.04
N CYS A 51 -10.57 4.32 5.58
CA CYS A 51 -10.21 5.64 5.06
C CYS A 51 -10.48 6.78 6.07
N LYS A 52 -10.19 6.54 7.37
CA LYS A 52 -10.38 7.50 8.46
C LYS A 52 -9.10 7.70 9.24
N SER A 53 -8.93 8.88 9.83
CA SER A 53 -7.73 9.21 10.59
C SER A 53 -7.69 8.44 11.92
N PRO A 54 -6.54 7.86 12.31
CA PRO A 54 -6.37 7.28 13.64
C PRO A 54 -6.45 8.33 14.76
N ALA A 55 -6.21 9.62 14.44
CA ALA A 55 -6.27 10.72 15.39
C ALA A 55 -7.67 10.95 16.01
N GLU A 56 -8.72 10.47 15.34
CA GLU A 56 -10.08 10.45 15.92
C GLU A 56 -10.18 9.52 17.15
N MET A 57 -9.21 8.60 17.31
CA MET A 57 -9.23 7.54 18.31
C MET A 57 -8.06 7.63 19.30
N ILE A 58 -6.87 7.98 18.81
CA ILE A 58 -5.66 8.10 19.62
C ILE A 58 -4.84 9.31 19.21
N ASP A 59 -4.52 10.14 20.20
CA ASP A 59 -3.51 11.18 20.06
C ASP A 59 -2.14 10.56 20.39
N ILE A 60 -1.44 10.06 19.36
CA ILE A 60 -0.15 9.38 19.51
C ILE A 60 0.91 10.28 20.18
N SER A 61 0.77 11.61 20.08
CA SER A 61 1.69 12.57 20.70
C SER A 61 1.64 12.54 22.24
N LYS A 62 0.54 12.02 22.82
CA LYS A 62 0.36 11.89 24.27
C LYS A 62 0.79 10.53 24.81
N VAL A 63 1.20 9.61 23.94
CA VAL A 63 1.60 8.26 24.33
C VAL A 63 3.03 8.26 24.84
N THR A 64 3.25 7.72 26.04
CA THR A 64 4.58 7.60 26.68
C THR A 64 5.13 6.17 26.68
N ILE A 65 4.42 5.23 26.04
CA ILE A 65 4.81 3.81 26.00
C ILE A 65 6.03 3.65 25.09
N PRO A 66 7.19 3.17 25.61
CA PRO A 66 8.37 2.95 24.78
C PRO A 66 8.13 1.90 23.70
N TYR A 67 8.89 1.98 22.60
CA TYR A 67 8.91 0.91 21.61
C TYR A 67 9.37 -0.42 22.26
N PRO A 68 8.85 -1.57 21.79
CA PRO A 68 9.35 -2.86 22.22
C PRO A 68 10.75 -3.10 21.67
N THR A 69 11.42 -4.13 22.18
CA THR A 69 12.81 -4.44 21.85
C THR A 69 12.98 -5.84 21.26
N ILE A 70 13.92 -5.96 20.32
CA ILE A 70 14.44 -7.22 19.79
C ILE A 70 15.94 -7.22 20.08
N ALA A 71 16.40 -8.15 20.93
CA ALA A 71 17.78 -8.20 21.43
C ALA A 71 18.31 -6.84 21.97
N GLY A 72 17.43 -6.10 22.66
CA GLY A 72 17.77 -4.81 23.28
C GLY A 72 17.70 -3.60 22.33
N SER A 73 17.45 -3.78 21.04
CA SER A 73 17.21 -2.68 20.09
C SER A 73 15.71 -2.49 19.81
N SER A 74 15.26 -1.25 19.77
CA SER A 74 13.88 -0.88 19.40
C SER A 74 13.72 -0.45 17.94
N GLU A 75 14.82 -0.39 17.19
CA GLU A 75 14.89 0.15 15.83
C GLU A 75 13.93 -0.52 14.86
N ILE A 76 13.86 -1.86 14.88
CA ILE A 76 12.99 -2.62 13.98
C ILE A 76 11.50 -2.34 14.27
N TRP A 77 11.15 -2.15 15.55
CA TRP A 77 9.80 -1.77 15.95
C TRP A 77 9.47 -0.35 15.50
N GLU A 78 10.39 0.59 15.67
CA GLU A 78 10.23 1.95 15.19
C GLU A 78 10.05 1.99 13.66
N GLN A 79 10.87 1.25 12.91
CA GLN A 79 10.78 1.16 11.45
C GLN A 79 9.40 0.65 10.98
N ILE A 80 8.89 -0.45 11.57
CA ILE A 80 7.59 -1.00 11.16
C ILE A 80 6.43 -0.06 11.52
N ILE A 81 6.49 0.61 12.68
CA ILE A 81 5.46 1.57 13.07
C ILE A 81 5.46 2.77 12.13
N ARG A 82 6.62 3.36 11.84
CA ARG A 82 6.74 4.47 10.88
C ARG A 82 6.23 4.08 9.50
N ALA A 83 6.53 2.86 9.04
CA ALA A 83 6.03 2.34 7.77
C ALA A 83 4.49 2.21 7.74
N GLU A 84 3.88 1.77 8.84
CA GLU A 84 2.42 1.66 8.96
C GLU A 84 1.76 3.05 8.98
N GLU A 85 2.33 4.01 9.73
CA GLU A 85 1.86 5.41 9.78
C GLU A 85 1.98 6.10 8.42
N THR A 86 3.07 5.86 7.71
CA THR A 86 3.29 6.38 6.35
C THR A 86 2.24 5.84 5.38
N LEU A 87 1.87 4.56 5.51
CA LEU A 87 0.79 3.98 4.71
C LEU A 87 -0.60 4.54 5.05
N VAL A 88 -0.87 4.84 6.33
CA VAL A 88 -2.08 5.57 6.74
C VAL A 88 -2.09 6.94 6.09
N GLY A 89 -0.99 7.70 6.20
CA GLY A 89 -0.84 9.02 5.59
C GLY A 89 -1.11 9.00 4.09
N ALA A 90 -0.48 8.09 3.34
CA ALA A 90 -0.68 7.96 1.91
C ALA A 90 -2.11 7.59 1.54
N THR A 91 -2.78 6.78 2.37
CA THR A 91 -4.19 6.45 2.18
C THR A 91 -5.08 7.68 2.38
N LEU A 92 -4.83 8.49 3.41
CA LEU A 92 -5.61 9.69 3.67
C LEU A 92 -5.38 10.78 2.62
N LEU A 93 -4.14 10.96 2.13
CA LEU A 93 -3.87 11.86 1.00
C LEU A 93 -4.60 11.42 -0.26
N LEU A 94 -4.59 10.13 -0.57
CA LEU A 94 -5.34 9.59 -1.70
C LEU A 94 -6.85 9.84 -1.54
N VAL A 95 -7.40 9.70 -0.34
CA VAL A 95 -8.81 9.99 -0.06
C VAL A 95 -9.12 11.48 -0.24
N ALA A 96 -8.24 12.37 0.22
CA ALA A 96 -8.37 13.81 0.03
C ALA A 96 -8.35 14.16 -1.46
N LEU A 97 -7.41 13.59 -2.23
CA LEU A 97 -7.33 13.72 -3.68
C LEU A 97 -8.63 13.27 -4.36
N VAL A 98 -9.16 12.09 -3.99
CA VAL A 98 -10.37 11.51 -4.58
C VAL A 98 -11.65 12.24 -4.15
N LYS A 99 -11.65 12.97 -3.03
CA LYS A 99 -12.78 13.85 -2.65
C LYS A 99 -12.80 15.16 -3.44
N GLY A 100 -11.70 15.52 -4.08
CA GLY A 100 -11.54 16.77 -4.79
C GLY A 100 -11.30 17.95 -3.86
N PHE A 101 -11.00 19.09 -4.46
CA PHE A 101 -10.68 20.34 -3.79
C PHE A 101 -11.24 21.51 -4.60
N ASN A 102 -11.56 22.62 -3.92
CA ASN A 102 -12.31 23.72 -4.52
C ASN A 102 -11.50 25.03 -4.62
N SER A 103 -10.20 25.00 -4.27
CA SER A 103 -9.33 26.18 -4.31
C SER A 103 -7.93 25.86 -4.78
N GLU A 104 -7.25 26.84 -5.37
CA GLU A 104 -5.85 26.71 -5.78
C GLU A 104 -4.91 26.50 -4.57
N THR A 105 -5.22 27.12 -3.43
CA THR A 105 -4.48 26.93 -2.17
C THR A 105 -4.54 25.48 -1.69
N ALA A 106 -5.69 24.82 -1.83
CA ALA A 106 -5.85 23.41 -1.47
C ALA A 106 -5.09 22.48 -2.44
N ALA A 107 -5.06 22.82 -3.74
CA ALA A 107 -4.27 22.10 -4.73
C ALA A 107 -2.76 22.17 -4.42
N GLN A 108 -2.26 23.37 -4.12
CA GLN A 108 -0.85 23.58 -3.77
C GLN A 108 -0.47 22.85 -2.47
N SER A 109 -1.34 22.90 -1.45
CA SER A 109 -1.12 22.16 -0.21
C SER A 109 -1.04 20.64 -0.47
N LEU A 110 -1.91 20.10 -1.33
CA LEU A 110 -1.86 18.68 -1.69
C LEU A 110 -0.58 18.32 -2.43
N HIS A 111 -0.12 19.19 -3.34
CA HIS A 111 1.14 19.03 -4.04
C HIS A 111 2.35 18.98 -3.11
N ASP A 112 2.39 19.87 -2.12
CA ASP A 112 3.49 19.90 -1.15
C ASP A 112 3.44 18.68 -0.23
N HIS A 113 2.25 18.28 0.24
CA HIS A 113 2.08 17.04 1.01
C HIS A 113 2.47 15.78 0.23
N ILE A 114 2.15 15.71 -1.07
CA ILE A 114 2.55 14.58 -1.92
C ILE A 114 4.08 14.54 -2.05
N ARG A 115 4.73 15.67 -2.28
CA ARG A 115 6.21 15.75 -2.34
C ARG A 115 6.84 15.30 -1.03
N THR A 116 6.46 15.92 0.08
CA THR A 116 7.01 15.59 1.41
C THR A 116 6.79 14.12 1.76
N MET A 117 5.61 13.56 1.47
CA MET A 117 5.36 12.16 1.73
C MET A 117 6.20 11.23 0.88
N ASN A 118 6.41 11.56 -0.41
CA ASN A 118 7.32 10.79 -1.26
C ASN A 118 8.75 10.81 -0.69
N ASP A 119 9.24 11.97 -0.27
CA ASP A 119 10.60 12.11 0.26
C ASP A 119 10.79 11.30 1.55
N ILE A 120 9.79 11.31 2.44
CA ILE A 120 9.77 10.46 3.64
C ILE A 120 9.81 8.98 3.25
N ILE A 121 8.99 8.55 2.28
CA ILE A 121 8.95 7.14 1.84
C ILE A 121 10.30 6.71 1.27
N VAL A 122 10.93 7.54 0.43
CA VAL A 122 12.23 7.24 -0.17
C VAL A 122 13.29 7.12 0.91
N HIS A 123 13.37 8.09 1.83
CA HIS A 123 14.32 8.05 2.95
C HIS A 123 14.17 6.78 3.79
N LEU A 124 12.94 6.42 4.18
CA LEU A 124 12.69 5.22 4.99
C LEU A 124 13.00 3.93 4.23
N LEU A 125 12.83 3.91 2.91
CA LEU A 125 13.23 2.77 2.08
C LEU A 125 14.76 2.65 2.02
N ASP A 126 15.47 3.76 1.78
CA ASP A 126 16.93 3.80 1.71
C ASP A 126 17.57 3.38 3.04
N ASP A 127 17.05 3.89 4.17
CA ASP A 127 17.47 3.49 5.53
C ASP A 127 17.33 1.97 5.73
N SER A 128 16.21 1.40 5.26
CA SER A 128 15.93 -0.03 5.41
C SER A 128 16.86 -0.94 4.59
N GLU A 129 17.43 -0.42 3.49
CA GLU A 129 18.39 -1.16 2.66
C GLU A 129 19.81 -1.10 3.24
N GLN A 130 20.20 0.04 3.82
CA GLN A 130 21.51 0.19 4.48
C GLN A 130 21.64 -0.67 5.75
N ASP A 131 20.55 -0.87 6.48
CA ASP A 131 20.54 -1.66 7.72
C ASP A 131 20.74 -3.18 7.48
N GLY A 132 20.48 -3.65 6.26
CA GLY A 132 20.68 -5.05 5.86
C GLY A 132 22.16 -5.48 5.78
N ASP A 133 23.09 -4.54 5.66
CA ASP A 133 24.50 -4.84 5.38
C ASP A 133 25.38 -4.87 6.64
N HIS A 134 24.99 -4.23 7.76
CA HIS A 134 26.00 -3.87 8.78
C HIS A 134 25.73 -3.99 10.29
N ARG A 135 24.54 -4.24 10.87
CA ARG A 135 24.40 -3.86 12.31
C ARG A 135 23.77 -4.73 13.38
N THR A 136 23.29 -5.95 13.13
CA THR A 136 22.80 -6.79 14.25
C THR A 136 23.62 -8.06 14.41
N PRO A 137 24.20 -8.36 15.60
CA PRO A 137 24.65 -9.72 15.88
C PRO A 137 23.49 -10.66 15.59
N ARG A 138 23.74 -11.68 14.75
CA ARG A 138 22.71 -12.62 14.31
C ARG A 138 22.14 -13.30 15.54
N VAL A 139 21.01 -12.79 16.02
CA VAL A 139 20.24 -13.43 17.06
C VAL A 139 19.80 -14.76 16.46
N GLU A 140 20.09 -15.88 17.11
CA GLU A 140 19.56 -17.16 16.67
C GLU A 140 18.22 -17.38 17.37
N GLY A 141 17.22 -17.90 16.65
CA GLY A 141 15.90 -18.23 17.20
C GLY A 141 14.75 -17.37 16.66
N SER A 142 13.64 -17.34 17.41
CA SER A 142 12.36 -16.75 16.98
C SER A 142 12.39 -15.23 16.82
N GLU A 143 13.19 -14.53 17.62
CA GLU A 143 13.34 -13.06 17.57
C GLU A 143 14.00 -12.57 16.27
N SER A 144 14.91 -13.36 15.71
CA SER A 144 15.55 -13.04 14.43
C SER A 144 14.62 -13.24 13.25
N LYS A 145 13.82 -14.31 13.27
CA LYS A 145 12.73 -14.48 12.31
C LYS A 145 11.72 -13.34 12.37
N LEU A 146 11.38 -12.89 13.58
CA LEU A 146 10.51 -11.73 13.79
C LEU A 146 11.12 -10.45 13.21
N ALA A 147 12.41 -10.22 13.44
CA ALA A 147 13.15 -9.09 12.88
C ALA A 147 13.10 -9.09 11.35
N ASP A 148 13.44 -10.20 10.70
CA ASP A 148 13.41 -10.35 9.24
C ASP A 148 12.00 -10.13 8.68
N CYS A 149 11.00 -10.67 9.37
CA CYS A 149 9.60 -10.44 9.04
C CYS A 149 9.21 -8.97 9.10
N PHE A 150 9.61 -8.28 10.16
CA PHE A 150 9.27 -6.87 10.38
C PHE A 150 9.93 -5.98 9.35
N ARG A 151 11.22 -6.19 9.05
CA ARG A 151 11.92 -5.45 7.98
C ARG A 151 11.23 -5.65 6.62
N THR A 152 10.92 -6.90 6.29
CA THR A 152 10.24 -7.21 5.01
C THR A 152 8.84 -6.60 4.97
N THR A 153 8.09 -6.68 6.08
CA THR A 153 6.77 -6.07 6.20
C THR A 153 6.83 -4.55 6.07
N ALA A 154 7.79 -3.90 6.73
CA ALA A 154 7.98 -2.45 6.66
C ALA A 154 8.24 -2.00 5.21
N ARG A 155 9.12 -2.71 4.48
CA ARG A 155 9.35 -2.47 3.05
C ARG A 155 8.10 -2.66 2.20
N ILE A 156 7.29 -3.68 2.47
CA ILE A 156 5.99 -3.90 1.81
C ILE A 156 5.04 -2.72 2.08
N ARG A 157 4.96 -2.23 3.33
CA ARG A 157 4.10 -1.10 3.71
C ARG A 157 4.54 0.19 3.04
N LEU A 158 5.83 0.50 3.05
CA LEU A 158 6.39 1.68 2.40
C LEU A 158 6.14 1.65 0.88
N ASN A 159 6.37 0.52 0.22
CA ASN A 159 6.04 0.39 -1.20
C ASN A 159 4.53 0.44 -1.48
N SER A 160 3.69 -0.01 -0.54
CA SER A 160 2.23 0.16 -0.65
C SER A 160 1.83 1.64 -0.54
N ALA A 161 2.48 2.39 0.34
CA ALA A 161 2.29 3.83 0.49
C ALA A 161 2.72 4.56 -0.79
N ARG A 162 3.90 4.22 -1.31
CA ARG A 162 4.44 4.76 -2.57
C ARG A 162 3.50 4.49 -3.74
N THR A 163 3.02 3.25 -3.86
CA THR A 163 2.05 2.87 -4.90
C THR A 163 0.76 3.70 -4.78
N LYS A 164 0.20 3.86 -3.58
CA LYS A 164 -1.01 4.69 -3.37
C LYS A 164 -0.81 6.15 -3.76
N LEU A 165 0.38 6.70 -3.50
CA LEU A 165 0.72 8.08 -3.81
C LEU A 165 0.84 8.32 -5.33
N HIS A 166 1.49 7.41 -6.05
CA HIS A 166 1.78 7.56 -7.47
C HIS A 166 0.70 7.03 -8.40
N ARG A 167 -0.07 6.01 -8.00
CA ARG A 167 -0.98 5.28 -8.92
C ARG A 167 -2.02 6.17 -9.58
N TYR A 168 -2.49 7.21 -8.88
CA TYR A 168 -3.44 8.13 -9.48
C TYR A 168 -2.78 8.91 -10.60
N ARG A 169 -1.62 9.53 -10.36
CA ARG A 169 -0.89 10.26 -11.41
C ARG A 169 -0.45 9.37 -12.56
N ALA A 170 -0.04 8.14 -12.26
CA ALA A 170 0.41 7.16 -13.24
C ALA A 170 -0.70 6.72 -14.22
N MET A 171 -1.96 6.74 -13.77
CA MET A 171 -3.07 6.12 -14.50
C MET A 171 -4.20 7.10 -14.82
N MET A 172 -4.19 8.33 -14.32
CA MET A 172 -5.29 9.30 -14.50
C MET A 172 -5.55 9.67 -15.97
N ASP A 173 -4.54 9.56 -16.84
CA ASP A 173 -4.71 9.87 -18.27
C ASP A 173 -5.48 8.74 -18.99
N ASN A 174 -5.41 7.51 -18.46
CA ASN A 174 -6.12 6.33 -18.99
C ASN A 174 -7.43 6.04 -18.26
N LEU A 175 -7.50 6.42 -16.99
CA LEU A 175 -8.70 6.38 -16.19
C LEU A 175 -9.49 7.66 -16.50
N ARG A 176 -10.60 7.58 -17.24
CA ARG A 176 -11.55 8.68 -17.51
C ARG A 176 -12.21 9.29 -16.24
N ILE A 177 -11.56 9.20 -15.09
CA ILE A 177 -11.94 9.62 -13.74
C ILE A 177 -12.03 11.14 -13.61
N LEU A 178 -11.24 11.93 -14.35
CA LEU A 178 -11.34 13.40 -14.30
C LEU A 178 -12.71 13.93 -14.73
N SER A 179 -13.39 13.26 -15.66
CA SER A 179 -14.75 13.61 -16.08
C SER A 179 -15.78 13.59 -14.94
N ARG A 180 -15.52 12.86 -13.85
CA ARG A 180 -16.39 12.85 -12.65
C ARG A 180 -16.11 14.01 -11.69
N PHE A 181 -14.91 14.58 -11.72
CA PHE A 181 -14.54 15.72 -10.89
C PHE A 181 -15.03 17.06 -11.45
N ASP A 182 -15.35 17.12 -12.75
CA ASP A 182 -15.95 18.28 -13.41
C ASP A 182 -17.47 18.39 -13.23
N THR A 183 -18.13 17.44 -12.53
CA THR A 183 -19.60 17.45 -12.37
C THR A 183 -20.16 18.56 -11.48
N ASN A 184 -19.33 19.50 -11.03
CA ASN A 184 -19.75 20.75 -10.40
C ASN A 184 -19.58 21.99 -11.30
N HIS A 185 -19.85 21.93 -12.62
CA HIS A 185 -20.59 22.99 -13.33
C HIS A 185 -20.91 22.68 -14.81
N ARG A 186 -22.21 22.54 -15.08
CA ARG A 186 -22.96 22.93 -16.29
C ARG A 186 -22.60 22.37 -17.69
N SER A 187 -23.63 21.68 -18.19
CA SER A 187 -24.35 21.90 -19.46
C SER A 187 -23.94 21.07 -20.67
N ARG A 188 -24.87 20.19 -21.07
CA ARG A 188 -24.99 19.58 -22.40
C ARG A 188 -24.75 20.63 -23.48
N VAL A 189 -23.67 20.50 -24.27
CA VAL A 189 -23.63 20.93 -25.67
C VAL A 189 -22.83 19.90 -26.47
N SER A 190 -23.36 19.61 -27.65
CA SER A 190 -23.02 18.54 -28.57
C SER A 190 -21.68 18.70 -29.29
N THR A 191 -21.05 17.55 -29.56
CA THR A 191 -20.24 17.17 -30.76
C THR A 191 -19.32 18.21 -31.41
N SER A 192 -18.00 18.05 -31.26
CA SER A 192 -17.04 18.07 -32.38
C SER A 192 -15.72 17.39 -31.99
N ASP A 193 -15.09 16.72 -32.95
CA ASP A 193 -13.84 15.94 -32.85
C ASP A 193 -12.59 16.77 -32.46
N GLY A 194 -12.71 18.09 -32.31
CA GLY A 194 -11.64 18.99 -31.86
C GLY A 194 -11.57 19.21 -30.34
N ALA A 195 -12.51 18.66 -29.56
CA ALA A 195 -12.57 18.84 -28.11
C ALA A 195 -11.60 17.93 -27.32
N LEU A 196 -11.06 16.88 -27.95
CA LEU A 196 -10.21 15.87 -27.30
C LEU A 196 -8.78 16.36 -27.01
N GLU A 197 -8.22 17.21 -27.88
CA GLU A 197 -6.87 17.79 -27.71
C GLU A 197 -6.85 18.95 -26.69
N CYS A 198 -7.95 19.71 -26.56
CA CYS A 198 -8.03 20.81 -25.59
C CYS A 198 -8.30 20.30 -24.16
N ALA A 199 -9.09 19.23 -24.03
CA ALA A 199 -9.35 18.58 -22.74
C ALA A 199 -8.09 17.93 -22.14
N THR A 200 -7.26 17.29 -22.96
CA THR A 200 -5.98 16.69 -22.52
C THR A 200 -4.97 17.75 -22.05
N SER A 201 -4.95 18.93 -22.67
CA SER A 201 -4.13 20.07 -22.24
C SER A 201 -4.56 20.63 -20.88
N LEU A 202 -5.86 20.83 -20.66
CA LEU A 202 -6.39 21.37 -19.40
C LEU A 202 -6.22 20.39 -18.23
N ASP A 203 -6.38 19.10 -18.49
CA ASP A 203 -6.18 18.03 -17.52
C ASP A 203 -4.70 17.87 -17.14
N ALA A 204 -3.78 18.03 -18.09
CA ALA A 204 -2.34 18.04 -17.82
C ALA A 204 -1.91 19.24 -16.94
N VAL A 205 -2.46 20.44 -17.20
CA VAL A 205 -2.19 21.64 -16.38
C VAL A 205 -2.78 21.49 -14.97
N LYS A 206 -4.01 20.98 -14.83
CA LYS A 206 -4.61 20.68 -13.53
C LYS A 206 -3.81 19.61 -12.78
N ALA A 207 -3.36 18.56 -13.46
CA ALA A 207 -2.54 17.51 -12.88
C ALA A 207 -1.18 18.04 -12.41
N ALA A 208 -0.52 18.89 -13.18
CA ALA A 208 0.79 19.47 -12.83
C ALA A 208 0.72 20.40 -11.60
N ARG A 209 -0.45 20.98 -11.29
CA ARG A 209 -0.66 21.76 -10.07
C ARG A 209 -0.76 20.90 -8.80
N ILE A 210 -1.14 19.63 -8.94
CA ILE A 210 -1.39 18.72 -7.82
C ILE A 210 -0.21 17.76 -7.65
N PHE A 211 0.34 17.26 -8.75
CA PHE A 211 1.34 16.21 -8.72
C PHE A 211 2.72 16.77 -9.05
N PRO A 212 3.70 16.58 -8.14
CA PRO A 212 5.07 17.03 -8.36
C PRO A 212 5.84 16.11 -9.33
N PHE A 213 5.17 15.12 -9.94
CA PHE A 213 5.75 14.08 -10.77
C PHE A 213 4.98 13.94 -12.09
N SER A 214 5.68 13.54 -13.15
CA SER A 214 5.03 13.21 -14.42
C SER A 214 4.27 11.86 -14.36
N ALA A 215 3.41 11.63 -15.35
CA ALA A 215 2.70 10.35 -15.51
C ALA A 215 3.70 9.19 -15.64
N ALA A 216 4.69 9.37 -16.52
CA ALA A 216 5.73 8.39 -16.82
C ALA A 216 6.59 8.07 -15.59
N GLN A 217 7.02 9.10 -14.84
CA GLN A 217 7.75 8.91 -13.59
C GLN A 217 6.90 8.13 -12.57
N SER A 218 5.64 8.53 -12.39
CA SER A 218 4.74 7.87 -11.44
C SER A 218 4.44 6.42 -11.82
N LYS A 219 4.34 6.13 -13.12
CA LYS A 219 4.15 4.78 -13.64
C LYS A 219 5.37 3.89 -13.37
N ALA A 220 6.57 4.39 -13.66
CA ALA A 220 7.82 3.66 -13.37
C ALA A 220 7.95 3.36 -11.86
N VAL A 221 7.65 4.33 -11.01
CA VAL A 221 7.64 4.15 -9.54
C VAL A 221 6.59 3.12 -9.11
N CYS A 222 5.37 3.17 -9.66
CA CYS A 222 4.33 2.18 -9.35
C CYS A 222 4.74 0.76 -9.75
N GLN A 223 5.35 0.58 -10.92
CA GLN A 223 5.86 -0.71 -11.37
C GLN A 223 6.93 -1.23 -10.41
N GLN A 224 7.94 -0.40 -10.10
CA GLN A 224 9.01 -0.77 -9.18
C GLN A 224 8.45 -1.15 -7.79
N SER A 225 7.57 -0.32 -7.22
CA SER A 225 6.99 -0.58 -5.92
C SER A 225 6.11 -1.82 -5.89
N ALA A 226 5.30 -2.05 -6.91
CA ALA A 226 4.47 -3.25 -6.99
C ALA A 226 5.32 -4.52 -7.10
N SER A 227 6.38 -4.52 -7.91
CA SER A 227 7.34 -5.64 -7.97
C SER A 227 8.03 -5.88 -6.62
N SER A 228 8.45 -4.82 -5.92
CA SER A 228 9.05 -4.93 -4.58
C SER A 228 8.09 -5.52 -3.55
N ILE A 229 6.80 -5.17 -3.60
CA ILE A 229 5.77 -5.77 -2.73
C ILE A 229 5.65 -7.27 -3.01
N VAL A 230 5.51 -7.66 -4.27
CA VAL A 230 5.36 -9.06 -4.68
C VAL A 230 6.57 -9.89 -4.26
N ASN A 231 7.78 -9.37 -4.48
CA ASN A 231 9.02 -10.02 -4.08
C ASN A 231 9.13 -10.18 -2.56
N GLY A 232 8.81 -9.14 -1.79
CA GLY A 232 8.80 -9.21 -0.32
C GLY A 232 7.77 -10.20 0.21
N LEU A 233 6.59 -10.24 -0.39
CA LEU A 233 5.54 -11.22 -0.06
C LEU A 233 5.99 -12.66 -0.34
N ASN A 234 6.66 -12.88 -1.47
CA ASN A 234 7.23 -14.19 -1.81
C ASN A 234 8.36 -14.59 -0.85
N GLN A 235 9.18 -13.64 -0.41
CA GLN A 235 10.22 -13.86 0.61
C GLN A 235 9.60 -14.28 1.95
N LEU A 236 8.55 -13.59 2.40
CA LEU A 236 7.82 -13.96 3.63
C LEU A 236 7.25 -15.37 3.53
N LEU A 237 6.64 -15.72 2.38
CA LEU A 237 6.10 -17.04 2.12
C LEU A 237 7.19 -18.13 2.23
N ASN A 238 8.32 -17.94 1.55
CA ASN A 238 9.43 -18.91 1.54
C ASN A 238 10.11 -19.05 2.92
N SER A 239 10.05 -18.02 3.75
CA SER A 239 10.55 -18.07 5.13
C SER A 239 9.65 -18.85 6.11
N GLY A 240 8.47 -19.31 5.65
CA GLY A 240 7.48 -19.98 6.49
C GLY A 240 6.73 -19.05 7.44
N SER A 241 6.74 -17.74 7.15
CA SER A 241 6.13 -16.73 8.01
C SER A 241 4.64 -16.59 7.73
N ALA A 242 3.81 -16.93 8.71
CA ALA A 242 2.34 -16.89 8.60
C ALA A 242 1.74 -15.46 8.79
N LEU A 243 2.55 -14.41 8.68
CA LEU A 243 2.12 -13.05 9.00
C LEU A 243 1.01 -12.58 8.05
N THR A 244 -0.14 -12.31 8.66
CA THR A 244 -1.42 -12.07 7.99
C THR A 244 -1.67 -10.62 7.50
N PRO A 245 -0.91 -9.53 7.80
CA PRO A 245 -1.42 -8.19 7.50
C PRO A 245 -1.13 -7.67 6.06
N CYS A 246 -0.45 -8.43 5.20
CA CYS A 246 0.01 -7.92 3.89
C CYS A 246 -0.82 -8.34 2.67
N PHE A 247 -1.93 -9.08 2.82
CA PHE A 247 -2.75 -9.50 1.65
C PHE A 247 -3.29 -8.31 0.86
N CYS A 248 -3.67 -7.22 1.53
CA CYS A 248 -4.12 -5.99 0.88
C CYS A 248 -3.02 -5.35 0.03
N SER A 249 -1.76 -5.45 0.47
CA SER A 249 -0.60 -5.02 -0.31
C SER A 249 -0.40 -5.92 -1.54
N GLY A 250 -0.59 -7.24 -1.41
CA GLY A 250 -0.53 -8.18 -2.54
C GLY A 250 -1.57 -7.88 -3.62
N LEU A 251 -2.82 -7.62 -3.21
CA LEU A 251 -3.88 -7.19 -4.14
C LEU A 251 -3.54 -5.85 -4.80
N LEU A 252 -3.13 -4.86 -4.00
CA LEU A 252 -2.71 -3.56 -4.53
C LEU A 252 -1.63 -3.70 -5.59
N ALA A 253 -0.60 -4.51 -5.32
CA ALA A 253 0.50 -4.73 -6.24
C ALA A 253 0.04 -5.47 -7.51
N GLY A 254 -0.73 -6.56 -7.37
CA GLY A 254 -1.26 -7.33 -8.50
C GLY A 254 -2.10 -6.47 -9.45
N TYR A 255 -3.09 -5.73 -8.91
CA TYR A 255 -3.89 -4.80 -9.71
C TYR A 255 -3.02 -3.71 -10.36
N THR A 256 -2.00 -3.20 -9.66
CA THR A 256 -1.12 -2.17 -10.21
C THR A 256 -0.33 -2.69 -11.41
N LEU A 257 0.28 -3.87 -11.31
CA LEU A 257 1.03 -4.49 -12.41
C LEU A 257 0.14 -4.80 -13.60
N MET A 258 -1.06 -5.34 -13.35
CA MET A 258 -2.06 -5.63 -14.38
C MET A 258 -2.50 -4.37 -15.12
N MET A 259 -2.84 -3.30 -14.40
CA MET A 259 -3.24 -2.02 -15.00
C MET A 259 -2.12 -1.42 -15.85
N ILE A 260 -0.88 -1.48 -15.38
CA ILE A 260 0.29 -1.02 -16.14
C ILE A 260 0.43 -1.82 -17.45
N SER A 261 0.37 -3.15 -17.37
CA SER A 261 0.50 -4.04 -18.52
C SER A 261 -0.60 -3.83 -19.57
N HIS A 262 -1.84 -3.66 -19.12
CA HIS A 262 -2.99 -3.39 -19.98
C HIS A 262 -2.84 -2.05 -20.73
N PHE A 263 -2.43 -1.00 -20.03
CA PHE A 263 -2.24 0.32 -20.66
C PHE A 263 -1.03 0.37 -21.59
N ASP A 264 0.07 -0.33 -21.27
CA ASP A 264 1.20 -0.47 -22.21
C ASP A 264 0.79 -1.22 -23.47
N SER A 265 0.04 -2.31 -23.34
CA SER A 265 -0.41 -3.10 -24.50
C SER A 265 -1.39 -2.30 -25.38
N SER A 266 -2.27 -1.49 -24.78
CA SER A 266 -3.18 -0.62 -25.51
C SER A 266 -2.45 0.48 -26.29
N ALA A 267 -1.39 1.08 -25.71
CA ALA A 267 -0.59 2.10 -26.39
C ALA A 267 0.29 1.52 -27.51
N HIS A 268 0.73 0.27 -27.39
CA HIS A 268 1.54 -0.42 -28.40
C HIS A 268 0.72 -1.02 -29.56
N ALA A 269 -0.60 -1.20 -29.43
CA ALA A 269 -1.44 -1.61 -30.56
C ALA A 269 -1.43 -0.59 -31.72
N GLU A 270 -0.95 0.64 -31.47
CA GLU A 270 -0.82 1.73 -32.44
C GLU A 270 0.61 1.91 -33.01
N GLY A 271 1.60 1.08 -32.64
CA GLY A 271 3.00 1.24 -33.08
C GLY A 271 3.89 -0.02 -33.03
N THR A 272 4.95 -0.03 -33.83
CA THR A 272 5.84 -1.17 -34.13
C THR A 272 6.42 -1.89 -32.90
N HIS A 273 6.43 -3.22 -32.93
CA HIS A 273 6.95 -4.13 -31.89
C HIS A 273 8.45 -3.93 -31.61
N ASP A 274 8.80 -3.61 -30.37
CA ASP A 274 10.17 -3.57 -29.84
C ASP A 274 10.41 -4.68 -28.79
N GLY A 275 11.58 -5.31 -28.78
CA GLY A 275 11.93 -6.43 -27.91
C GLY A 275 11.97 -6.09 -26.42
N VAL A 276 12.24 -4.83 -26.08
CA VAL A 276 12.21 -4.30 -24.69
C VAL A 276 10.79 -4.31 -24.11
N SER A 277 9.77 -4.13 -24.97
CA SER A 277 8.35 -4.17 -24.58
C SER A 277 7.92 -5.59 -24.18
N GLN A 278 8.46 -6.63 -24.83
CA GLN A 278 8.13 -8.03 -24.52
C GLN A 278 8.71 -8.51 -23.19
N GLU A 279 9.96 -8.19 -22.88
CA GLU A 279 10.59 -8.51 -21.60
C GLU A 279 9.88 -7.79 -20.44
N THR A 280 9.50 -6.53 -20.64
CA THR A 280 8.73 -5.77 -19.65
C THR A 280 7.36 -6.40 -19.40
N ARG A 281 6.64 -6.79 -20.46
CA ARG A 281 5.34 -7.47 -20.34
C ARG A 281 5.46 -8.78 -19.58
N LYS A 282 6.50 -9.57 -19.85
CA LYS A 282 6.76 -10.82 -19.14
C LYS A 282 6.96 -10.59 -17.65
N ARG A 283 7.79 -9.62 -17.26
CA ARG A 283 8.01 -9.27 -15.84
C ARG A 283 6.73 -8.84 -15.12
N LEU A 284 5.84 -8.12 -15.80
CA LEU A 284 4.55 -7.73 -15.25
C LEU A 284 3.64 -8.95 -15.03
N ALA A 285 3.59 -9.87 -16.00
CA ALA A 285 2.83 -11.11 -15.90
C ALA A 285 3.35 -12.01 -14.75
N ASP A 286 4.66 -12.26 -14.69
CA ASP A 286 5.31 -13.05 -13.62
C ASP A 286 5.01 -12.46 -12.23
N GLY A 287 4.96 -11.13 -12.14
CA GLY A 287 4.61 -10.41 -10.91
C GLY A 287 3.14 -10.60 -10.51
N VAL A 288 2.21 -10.55 -11.46
CA VAL A 288 0.78 -10.81 -11.22
C VAL A 288 0.57 -12.27 -10.79
N GLU A 289 1.19 -13.23 -11.47
CA GLU A 289 1.13 -14.65 -11.11
C GLU A 289 1.67 -14.88 -9.69
N THR A 290 2.81 -14.28 -9.36
CA THR A 290 3.38 -14.37 -8.01
C THR A 290 2.44 -13.78 -6.96
N ALA A 291 1.78 -12.65 -7.26
CA ALA A 291 0.78 -12.07 -6.37
C ALA A 291 -0.41 -13.02 -6.13
N ILE A 292 -0.95 -13.62 -7.20
CA ILE A 292 -2.03 -14.61 -7.13
C ILE A 292 -1.61 -15.81 -6.28
N ARG A 293 -0.42 -16.36 -6.54
CA ARG A 293 0.13 -17.51 -5.80
C ARG A 293 0.26 -17.22 -4.31
N VAL A 294 0.82 -16.05 -3.96
CA VAL A 294 0.97 -15.68 -2.55
C VAL A 294 -0.38 -15.48 -1.88
N LEU A 295 -1.34 -14.82 -2.54
CA LEU A 295 -2.70 -14.65 -2.01
C LEU A 295 -3.42 -16.00 -1.85
N ALA A 296 -3.24 -16.93 -2.78
CA ALA A 296 -3.80 -18.27 -2.70
C ALA A 296 -3.27 -19.02 -1.47
N HIS A 297 -1.98 -18.88 -1.13
CA HIS A 297 -1.44 -19.46 0.10
C HIS A 297 -2.12 -18.90 1.35
N PHE A 298 -2.27 -17.58 1.45
CA PHE A 298 -2.92 -16.93 2.59
C PHE A 298 -4.44 -17.18 2.67
N SER A 299 -5.08 -17.47 1.53
CA SER A 299 -6.52 -17.73 1.45
C SER A 299 -6.97 -19.00 2.19
N ARG A 300 -6.06 -19.96 2.40
CA ARG A 300 -6.34 -21.27 3.03
C ARG A 300 -6.91 -21.16 4.45
N GLY A 301 -6.74 -20.02 5.12
CA GLY A 301 -7.31 -19.74 6.44
C GLY A 301 -8.37 -18.64 6.49
N PHE A 302 -8.65 -17.94 5.37
CA PHE A 302 -9.48 -16.73 5.38
C PHE A 302 -10.32 -16.60 4.10
N GLY A 303 -11.61 -16.94 4.17
CA GLY A 303 -12.51 -16.93 3.01
C GLY A 303 -12.64 -15.58 2.30
N ALA A 304 -12.52 -14.45 3.02
CA ALA A 304 -12.49 -13.12 2.40
C ALA A 304 -11.27 -12.90 1.50
N VAL A 305 -10.13 -13.51 1.82
CA VAL A 305 -8.91 -13.44 1.01
C VAL A 305 -9.04 -14.32 -0.24
N ALA A 306 -9.74 -15.44 -0.16
CA ALA A 306 -10.05 -16.29 -1.31
C ALA A 306 -10.85 -15.49 -2.37
N ALA A 307 -11.94 -14.83 -1.96
CA ALA A 307 -12.75 -14.03 -2.87
C ALA A 307 -11.94 -12.91 -3.56
N LEU A 308 -11.03 -12.26 -2.84
CA LEU A 308 -10.18 -11.21 -3.41
C LEU A 308 -9.12 -11.78 -4.37
N LYS A 309 -8.55 -12.96 -4.06
CA LYS A 309 -7.66 -13.68 -4.98
C LYS A 309 -8.39 -14.04 -6.27
N ASP A 310 -9.62 -14.56 -6.17
CA ASP A 310 -10.40 -14.98 -7.34
C ASP A 310 -10.73 -13.78 -8.23
N GLN A 311 -11.06 -12.62 -7.64
CA GLN A 311 -11.24 -11.38 -8.40
C GLN A 311 -9.97 -10.96 -9.16
N LEU A 312 -8.80 -11.04 -8.52
CA LEU A 312 -7.53 -10.71 -9.17
C LEU A 312 -7.21 -11.69 -10.31
N GLU A 313 -7.46 -12.98 -10.10
CA GLU A 313 -7.23 -14.01 -11.13
C GLU A 313 -8.18 -13.85 -12.33
N ILE A 314 -9.47 -13.61 -12.09
CA ILE A 314 -10.44 -13.31 -13.16
C ILE A 314 -9.99 -12.09 -13.97
N ALA A 315 -9.53 -11.03 -13.29
CA ALA A 315 -9.06 -9.83 -13.96
C ALA A 315 -7.76 -10.07 -14.75
N ALA A 316 -6.84 -10.89 -14.22
CA ALA A 316 -5.61 -11.26 -14.89
C ALA A 316 -5.86 -12.08 -16.16
N ILE A 317 -6.80 -13.04 -16.11
CA ILE A 317 -7.25 -13.80 -17.29
C ILE A 317 -7.85 -12.86 -18.34
N ALA A 318 -8.70 -11.91 -17.92
CA ALA A 318 -9.29 -10.94 -18.83
C ALA A 318 -8.26 -9.99 -19.48
N CYS A 319 -7.04 -9.91 -18.94
CA CYS A 319 -5.94 -9.12 -19.47
C CYS A 319 -4.87 -9.98 -20.19
N ASP A 320 -5.12 -11.27 -20.43
CA ASP A 320 -4.17 -12.23 -21.00
C ASP A 320 -2.85 -12.35 -20.20
N LEU A 321 -2.91 -12.14 -18.87
CA LEU A 321 -1.74 -12.21 -17.96
C LEU A 321 -1.72 -13.48 -17.10
N ALA A 322 -2.76 -14.30 -17.16
CA ALA A 322 -2.84 -15.58 -16.47
C ALA A 322 -3.53 -16.61 -17.37
N GLU A 323 -3.03 -17.85 -17.36
CA GLU A 323 -3.69 -18.94 -18.07
C GLU A 323 -4.99 -19.32 -17.33
N GLY A 324 -6.09 -19.41 -18.07
CA GLY A 324 -7.37 -19.85 -17.52
C GLY A 324 -7.27 -21.29 -17.02
N GLY A 325 -7.10 -21.47 -15.71
CA GLY A 325 -7.33 -22.77 -15.08
C GLY A 325 -8.75 -23.23 -15.42
N SER A 326 -8.90 -24.47 -15.91
CA SER A 326 -10.20 -25.07 -16.21
C SER A 326 -11.10 -24.98 -14.97
N TYR A 327 -11.99 -23.98 -14.97
CA TYR A 327 -13.12 -23.96 -14.07
C TYR A 327 -14.02 -25.12 -14.51
N ASN A 328 -13.92 -26.22 -13.77
CA ASN A 328 -14.93 -27.25 -13.78
C ASN A 328 -16.21 -26.58 -13.29
N THR A 329 -17.03 -26.14 -14.24
CA THR A 329 -18.38 -25.68 -13.99
C THR A 329 -19.15 -26.92 -13.55
N GLY A 330 -19.10 -27.19 -12.25
CA GLY A 330 -20.01 -28.11 -11.58
C GLY A 330 -21.43 -27.57 -11.74
N ALA A 331 -22.06 -27.91 -12.85
CA ALA A 331 -23.50 -27.86 -13.03
C ALA A 331 -24.12 -29.08 -12.34
N ALA A 332 -25.21 -28.81 -11.62
CA ALA A 332 -26.11 -29.69 -10.86
C ALA A 332 -25.66 -30.07 -9.44
#